data_AF-A0A2I0KS22-F1
#
_entry.id   AF-A0A2I0KS22-F1
#
_cell.length_a   1.000
_cell.length_b   1.000
_cell.length_c   1.000
_cell.angle_alpha   90.00
_cell.angle_beta   90.00
_cell.angle_gamma   90.00
#
_symmetry.space_group_name_H-M   'P 1'
#
loop_
_entity.id
_entity.type
_entity.pdbx_description
1 polymer ?
#
loop_
_entity_poly.entity_id
_entity_poly.type
_entity_poly.pdbx_seq_one_letter_code
_entity_poly.pdbx_strand_id
1 'polypeptide(L)'
;MNVDMSRIRASKTTVRAFDGSKRVVNGEIDLLIDVGPCSFSVPFQILEIPNAFSLLLGRPWIHAAGAVPSSLHQKLKFFAEG
;
A
#
# COMPACT_ATOMS: atom_id res chain seq x y z
N MET A 1 6.15 -10.44 7.83
CA MET A 1 5.71 -10.84 6.48
C MET A 1 6.83 -11.61 5.81
N ASN A 2 6.56 -12.78 5.23
CA ASN A 2 7.54 -13.48 4.41
C ASN A 2 7.41 -12.97 2.97
N VAL A 3 8.23 -11.98 2.60
CA VAL A 3 8.22 -11.37 1.29
C VAL A 3 9.35 -11.94 0.46
N ASP A 4 9.02 -12.53 -0.68
CA ASP A 4 10.02 -12.96 -1.65
C ASP A 4 10.62 -11.75 -2.36
N MET A 5 11.84 -11.39 -1.94
CA MET A 5 12.57 -10.23 -2.47
C MET A 5 12.97 -10.41 -3.94
N SER A 6 12.96 -11.62 -4.48
CA SER A 6 13.25 -11.86 -5.90
C SER A 6 12.18 -11.27 -6.84
N ARG A 7 10.99 -10.98 -6.31
CA ARG A 7 9.86 -10.39 -7.05
C ARG A 7 9.92 -8.87 -7.15
N ILE A 8 10.92 -8.23 -6.54
CA ILE A 8 11.10 -6.78 -6.60
C ILE A 8 11.52 -6.38 -8.01
N ARG A 9 10.75 -5.45 -8.59
CA ARG A 9 11.02 -4.86 -9.91
C ARG A 9 11.69 -3.51 -9.73
N ALA A 10 12.69 -3.22 -10.56
CA ALA A 10 13.28 -1.89 -10.62
C ALA A 10 12.23 -0.86 -11.04
N SER A 11 12.19 0.28 -10.37
CA SER A 11 11.28 1.38 -10.69
C SER A 11 12.04 2.71 -10.64
N LYS A 12 11.65 3.64 -11.53
CA LYS A 12 12.18 5.01 -11.57
C LYS A 12 11.22 6.01 -10.96
N THR A 13 10.16 5.53 -10.30
CA THR A 13 9.15 6.39 -9.70
C THR A 13 9.77 7.25 -8.60
N THR A 14 9.42 8.53 -8.58
CA THR A 14 9.81 9.45 -7.52
C THR A 14 8.61 9.75 -6.64
N VAL A 15 8.72 9.45 -5.36
CA VAL A 15 7.71 9.78 -4.34
C VAL A 15 8.10 11.10 -3.69
N ARG A 16 7.10 11.97 -3.47
CA ARG A 16 7.26 13.22 -2.74
C ARG A 16 6.56 13.09 -1.39
N ALA A 17 7.29 13.40 -0.31
CA ALA A 17 6.74 13.45 1.04
C ALA A 17 6.06 14.79 1.33
N PHE A 18 5.37 14.87 2.47
CA PHE A 18 4.62 16.06 2.87
C PHE A 18 5.50 17.30 3.08
N ASP A 19 6.72 17.10 3.58
CA ASP A 19 7.73 18.15 3.74
C ASP A 19 8.34 18.64 2.41
N GLY A 20 7.86 18.12 1.28
CA GLY A 20 8.31 18.46 -0.05
C GLY A 20 9.55 17.69 -0.50
N SER A 21 10.19 16.92 0.38
CA SER A 21 11.32 16.06 0.03
C SER A 21 10.90 15.02 -1.00
N LYS A 22 11.84 14.63 -1.85
CA LYS A 22 11.63 13.66 -2.93
C LYS A 22 12.60 12.51 -2.77
N ARG A 23 12.13 11.29 -3.01
CA ARG A 23 12.97 10.09 -3.06
C ARG A 23 12.56 9.21 -4.24
N VAL A 24 13.55 8.65 -4.90
CA VAL A 24 13.33 7.57 -5.88
C VAL A 24 12.99 6.31 -5.10
N VAL A 25 11.98 5.57 -5.54
CA VAL A 25 11.61 4.29 -4.91
C VAL A 25 12.72 3.27 -5.10
N ASN A 26 12.98 2.43 -4.09
CA ASN A 26 13.98 1.37 -4.16
C ASN A 26 13.54 0.24 -5.11
N GLY A 27 12.23 0.09 -5.31
CA GLY A 27 11.64 -0.87 -6.22
C GLY A 27 10.13 -0.93 -6.06
N GLU A 28 9.50 -1.80 -6.83
CA GLU A 28 8.07 -2.08 -6.76
C GLU A 28 7.83 -3.57 -6.61
N ILE A 29 6.81 -3.96 -5.85
CA ILE A 29 6.45 -5.35 -5.62
C ILE A 29 4.94 -5.51 -5.53
N ASP A 30 4.40 -6.57 -6.12
CA ASP A 30 2.99 -6.91 -5.97
C ASP A 30 2.84 -7.82 -4.74
N LEU A 31 2.17 -7.33 -3.71
CA LEU A 31 1.89 -8.08 -2.48
C LEU A 31 0.43 -8.50 -2.43
N LEU A 32 0.19 -9.74 -2.02
CA LEU A 32 -1.13 -10.18 -1.59
C LEU A 32 -1.31 -9.74 -0.12
N ILE A 33 -2.31 -8.92 0.14
CA ILE A 33 -2.67 -8.47 1.50
C ILE A 33 -4.05 -8.97 1.86
N ASP A 34 -4.20 -9.43 3.09
CA ASP A 34 -5.50 -9.80 3.64
C ASP A 34 -6.05 -8.63 4.44
N VAL A 35 -7.24 -8.17 4.05
CA VAL A 35 -8.00 -7.13 4.76
C VAL A 35 -9.37 -7.72 5.08
N GLY A 36 -9.62 -7.98 6.36
CA GLY A 36 -10.83 -8.69 6.77
C GLY A 36 -10.91 -10.08 6.10
N PRO A 37 -12.06 -10.44 5.49
CA PRO A 37 -12.22 -11.73 4.81
C PRO A 37 -11.71 -11.75 3.35
N CYS A 38 -11.13 -10.66 2.86
CA CYS A 38 -10.74 -10.52 1.45
C CYS A 38 -9.23 -10.41 1.28
N SER A 39 -8.72 -11.03 0.21
CA SER A 39 -7.34 -10.88 -0.23
C SER A 39 -7.26 -9.95 -1.44
N PHE A 40 -6.30 -9.01 -1.43
CA PHE A 40 -6.07 -8.05 -2.51
C PHE A 40 -4.65 -8.17 -3.03
N SER A 41 -4.46 -8.28 -4.34
CA SER A 41 -3.15 -8.11 -4.95
C SER A 41 -2.92 -6.63 -5.22
N VAL A 42 -1.94 -6.04 -4.53
CA VAL A 42 -1.69 -4.59 -4.53
C VAL A 42 -0.24 -4.30 -4.92
N PRO A 43 -0.01 -3.44 -5.93
CA PRO A 43 1.33 -2.96 -6.23
C PRO A 43 1.80 -1.97 -5.15
N PHE A 44 2.93 -2.27 -4.53
CA PHE A 44 3.58 -1.42 -3.53
C PHE A 44 4.88 -0.82 -4.08
N GLN A 45 5.15 0.40 -3.64
CA GLN A 45 6.44 1.06 -3.79
C GLN A 45 7.26 0.83 -2.53
N ILE A 46 8.50 0.38 -2.71
CA ILE A 46 9.44 0.11 -1.61
C ILE A 46 10.24 1.39 -1.36
N LEU A 47 10.24 1.83 -0.10
CA LEU A 47 10.99 2.99 0.37
C LEU A 47 11.80 2.60 1.59
N GLU A 48 13.11 2.85 1.55
CA GLU A 48 13.99 2.71 2.71
C GLU A 48 14.03 4.03 3.49
N ILE A 49 13.10 4.18 4.44
CA ILE A 49 12.98 5.37 5.29
C ILE A 49 12.68 4.98 6.75
N PRO A 50 13.15 5.76 7.75
CA PRO A 50 12.69 5.62 9.11
C PRO A 50 11.20 5.99 9.19
N ASN A 51 10.32 5.01 9.39
CA ASN A 51 8.88 5.22 9.50
C ASN A 51 8.27 4.26 10.53
N ALA A 52 7.18 4.68 11.18
CA ALA A 52 6.42 3.86 12.12
C ALA A 52 5.51 2.82 11.42
N PHE A 53 5.35 2.91 10.11
CA PHE A 53 4.44 2.06 9.33
C PHE A 53 5.20 1.19 8.31
N SER A 54 4.85 -0.10 8.23
CA SER A 54 5.42 -1.02 7.24
C SER A 54 4.74 -0.95 5.87
N LEU A 55 3.45 -0.63 5.83
CA LEU A 55 2.63 -0.58 4.61
C LEU A 55 1.68 0.61 4.68
N LEU A 56 1.51 1.31 3.56
CA LEU A 56 0.58 2.42 3.42
C LEU A 56 -0.36 2.17 2.24
N LEU A 57 -1.65 1.97 2.54
CA LEU A 57 -2.69 1.85 1.52
C LEU A 57 -3.23 3.23 1.18
N GLY A 58 -2.81 3.72 0.02
CA GLY A 58 -3.24 5.01 -0.48
C GLY A 58 -4.63 4.98 -1.12
N ARG A 59 -5.05 6.16 -1.59
CA ARG A 59 -6.27 6.35 -2.37
C ARG A 59 -6.45 5.35 -3.52
N PRO A 60 -5.41 4.99 -4.32
CA PRO A 60 -5.59 4.04 -5.42
C PRO A 60 -6.20 2.71 -4.96
N TRP A 61 -5.72 2.15 -3.85
CA TRP A 61 -6.28 0.92 -3.29
C TRP A 61 -7.68 1.13 -2.72
N ILE A 62 -7.91 2.22 -1.98
CA ILE A 62 -9.23 2.55 -1.41
C ILE A 62 -10.30 2.62 -2.50
N HIS A 63 -10.01 3.30 -3.61
CA HIS A 63 -10.94 3.40 -4.74
C HIS A 63 -11.14 2.06 -5.45
N ALA A 64 -10.07 1.30 -5.71
CA ALA A 64 -10.16 0.01 -6.39
C ALA A 64 -10.95 -1.03 -5.57
N ALA A 65 -10.79 -1.03 -4.25
CA ALA A 65 -11.51 -1.94 -3.35
C ALA A 65 -12.96 -1.49 -3.04
N GLY A 66 -13.41 -0.34 -3.56
CA GLY A 66 -14.69 0.24 -3.17
C GLY A 66 -14.77 0.52 -1.66
N ALA A 67 -13.63 0.80 -1.04
CA ALA A 67 -13.52 0.94 0.40
C ALA A 67 -13.93 2.35 0.86
N VAL A 68 -14.66 2.42 1.95
CA VAL A 68 -15.14 3.64 2.60
C VAL A 68 -14.50 3.73 3.99
N PRO A 69 -13.52 4.63 4.19
CA PRO A 69 -12.96 4.90 5.51
C PRO A 69 -13.90 5.81 6.32
N SER A 70 -14.05 5.51 7.62
CA SER A 70 -14.75 6.35 8.58
C SER A 70 -13.80 6.75 9.71
N SER A 71 -13.46 8.04 9.77
CA SER A 71 -12.65 8.60 10.88
C SER A 71 -13.41 8.54 12.21
N LEU A 72 -14.73 8.76 12.18
CA LEU A 72 -15.59 8.72 13.37
C LEU A 72 -15.57 7.37 14.07
N HIS A 73 -15.63 6.28 13.29
CA HIS A 73 -15.63 4.92 13.83
C HIS A 73 -14.25 4.26 13.82
N GLN A 74 -13.23 4.93 13.25
CA GLN A 74 -11.91 4.37 12.97
C GLN A 74 -11.98 2.99 12.27
N LYS A 75 -12.90 2.88 11.30
CA LYS A 75 -13.16 1.64 10.55
C LYS A 75 -13.03 1.88 9.06
N LEU A 76 -12.63 0.81 8.36
CA LEU A 76 -12.72 0.71 6.91
C LEU A 76 -13.84 -0.28 6.58
N LYS A 77 -14.77 0.10 5.72
CA LYS A 77 -15.78 -0.79 5.15
C LYS A 77 -15.50 -0.98 3.67
N PHE A 78 -15.68 -2.18 3.16
CA PHE A 78 -15.60 -2.48 1.73
C PHE A 78 -16.56 -3.62 1.44
N PHE A 79 -16.97 -3.74 0.19
CA PHE A 79 -17.82 -4.84 -0.22
C PHE A 79 -16.95 -6.08 -0.41
N ALA A 80 -17.32 -7.16 0.26
CA ALA A 80 -16.79 -8.50 0.04
C ALA A 80 -17.95 -9.30 -0.56
N GLU A 81 -17.76 -9.93 -1.72
CA GLU A 81 -18.74 -10.90 -2.19
C GLU A 81 -18.78 -12.07 -1.20
N GLY A 82 -19.98 -12.34 -0.71
CA GLY A 82 -20.32 -13.41 0.23
C GLY A 82 -21.81 -13.72 0.12
#